data_AF-A0A661AQJ8-F1
#
_entry.id   AF-A0A661AQJ8-F1
#
_cell.length_a   1.000
_cell.length_b   1.000
_cell.length_c   1.000
_cell.angle_alpha   90.00
_cell.angle_beta   90.00
_cell.angle_gamma   90.00
#
_symmetry.space_group_name_H-M   'P 1'
#
loop_
_entity.id
_entity.type
_entity.pdbx_description
1 polymer ?
#
loop_
_entity_poly.entity_id
_entity_poly.type
_entity_poly.pdbx_seq_one_letter_code
_entity_poly.pdbx_strand_id
1 'polypeptide(L)' 'VYREDGYFYYHAWVQAYADGRWHTFDPTFGQYPADASHIKMLSGNLQKQIQILRLGQVGIEILKVDEKCQR' A
#
# COMPACT_ATOMS: atom_id res chain seq x y z
N VAL A 1 1.63 -2.58 4.44
CA VAL A 1 2.87 -2.84 3.67
C VAL A 1 3.51 -4.10 4.20
N TYR A 2 3.96 -4.97 3.30
CA TYR A 2 4.60 -6.24 3.69
C TYR A 2 6.00 -5.99 4.23
N ARG A 3 6.39 -6.75 5.24
CA ARG A 3 7.71 -6.67 5.88
C ARG A 3 8.36 -8.05 5.92
N GLU A 4 9.68 -8.07 6.09
CA GLU A 4 10.50 -9.28 6.04
C GLU A 4 10.15 -10.30 7.13
N ASP A 5 9.50 -9.87 8.21
CA ASP A 5 8.96 -10.72 9.28
C ASP A 5 7.71 -11.50 8.87
N GLY A 6 7.21 -11.32 7.65
CA GLY A 6 6.09 -12.08 7.10
C GLY A 6 4.72 -11.46 7.33
N TYR A 7 4.64 -10.24 7.88
CA TYR A 7 3.36 -9.60 8.20
C TYR A 7 3.11 -8.30 7.41
N PHE A 8 1.82 -7.96 7.28
CA PHE A 8 1.39 -6.66 6.76
C PHE A 8 1.18 -5.68 7.90
N TYR A 9 1.96 -4.60 7.90
CA TYR A 9 1.84 -3.52 8.88
C TYR A 9 1.12 -2.31 8.31
N TYR A 10 0.47 -1.57 9.22
CA TYR A 10 0.01 -0.22 8.91
C TYR A 10 1.20 0.65 8.51
N HIS A 11 1.06 1.35 7.38
CA HIS A 11 2.03 2.32 6.89
C HIS A 11 1.28 3.42 6.14
N ALA A 12 1.82 4.63 6.20
CA ALA A 12 1.33 5.76 5.45
C ALA A 12 2.44 6.23 4.49
N TRP A 13 2.09 6.40 3.22
CA TRP A 13 2.99 6.85 2.17
C TRP A 13 2.35 7.98 1.37
N VAL A 14 3.11 8.59 0.46
CA VAL A 14 2.69 9.80 -0.24
C VAL A 14 2.28 9.53 -1.68
N GLN A 15 1.45 10.42 -2.20
CA GLN A 15 1.11 10.46 -3.62
C GLN A 15 1.27 11.88 -4.15
N ALA A 16 1.73 12.00 -5.38
CA ALA A 16 1.77 13.27 -6.12
C ALA A 16 0.93 13.16 -7.38
N TYR A 17 0.20 14.22 -7.72
CA TYR A 17 -0.53 14.32 -8.98
C TYR A 17 0.35 15.00 -10.02
N ALA A 18 0.68 14.28 -11.09
CA ALA A 18 1.48 14.76 -12.20
C ALA A 18 1.02 14.08 -13.49
N ASP A 19 1.19 14.75 -14.63
CA ASP A 19 0.86 14.20 -15.96
C ASP A 19 -0.55 13.59 -16.07
N GLY A 20 -1.52 14.22 -15.39
CA GLY A 20 -2.92 13.80 -15.41
C GLY A 20 -3.25 12.58 -14.52
N ARG A 21 -2.30 12.07 -13.72
CA ARG A 21 -2.51 10.87 -12.88
C ARG A 21 -1.85 10.97 -11.50
N TRP A 22 -2.27 10.10 -10.59
CA TRP A 22 -1.64 9.94 -9.29
C TRP A 22 -0.44 8.99 -9.38
N HIS A 23 0.69 9.44 -8.86
CA HIS A 23 1.91 8.66 -8.69
C HIS A 23 2.09 8.29 -7.22
N THR A 24 2.55 7.08 -6.91
CA THR A 24 2.79 6.59 -5.55
C THR A 24 4.28 6.60 -5.23
N PHE A 25 4.63 7.04 -4.03
CA PHE A 25 6.02 7.08 -3.56
C PHE A 25 6.07 6.64 -2.11
N ASP A 26 7.11 5.91 -1.74
CA ASP A 26 7.45 5.64 -0.36
C ASP A 26 8.87 6.14 -0.04
N PRO A 27 9.01 7.35 0.54
CA PRO A 27 10.32 7.88 0.90
C PRO A 27 10.93 7.19 2.12
N THR A 28 10.14 6.50 2.94
CA THR A 28 10.66 5.73 4.09
C THR A 28 11.49 4.55 3.62
N PHE A 29 11.09 3.93 2.50
CA PHE A 29 11.81 2.80 1.91
C PHE A 29 12.50 3.11 0.57
N GLY A 30 12.50 4.37 0.14
CA GLY A 30 13.13 4.80 -1.11
C GLY A 30 12.47 4.23 -2.38
N GLN A 31 11.17 3.92 -2.34
CA GLN A 31 10.48 3.29 -3.46
C GLN A 31 9.76 4.31 -4.35
N TYR A 32 10.01 4.22 -5.66
CA TYR A 32 9.24 4.90 -6.69
C TYR A 32 9.15 4.05 -7.97
N PRO A 33 7.94 3.57 -8.35
CA PRO A 33 6.70 3.67 -7.59
C PRO A 33 6.77 2.85 -6.29
N ALA A 34 5.91 3.17 -5.31
CA ALA A 34 5.69 2.26 -4.17
C ALA A 34 5.28 0.88 -4.70
N ASP A 35 5.82 -0.20 -4.12
CA ASP A 35 5.62 -1.55 -4.63
C ASP A 35 4.18 -2.08 -4.44
N ALA A 36 3.90 -3.26 -5.00
CA ALA A 36 2.57 -3.87 -4.93
C ALA A 36 2.14 -4.29 -3.50
N SER A 37 3.04 -4.31 -2.52
CA SER A 37 2.72 -4.63 -1.13
C SER A 37 2.04 -3.45 -0.38
N HIS A 38 1.99 -2.27 -1.02
CA HIS A 38 1.29 -1.08 -0.53
C HIS A 38 -0.22 -1.16 -0.80
N ILE A 39 -0.91 -2.01 -0.03
CA ILE A 39 -2.37 -2.13 -0.09
C ILE A 39 -3.02 -0.88 0.51
N LYS A 40 -3.66 -0.07 -0.34
CA LYS A 40 -4.29 1.19 0.06
C LYS A 40 -5.69 0.97 0.60
N MET A 41 -5.90 1.37 1.86
CA MET A 41 -7.21 1.37 2.50
C MET A 41 -7.89 2.74 2.43
N LEU A 42 -7.13 3.82 2.60
CA LEU A 42 -7.63 5.19 2.68
C LEU A 42 -6.73 6.13 1.87
N SER A 43 -7.30 7.26 1.44
CA SER A 43 -6.56 8.36 0.80
C SER A 43 -7.13 9.70 1.23
N GLY A 44 -6.26 10.70 1.34
CA GLY A 44 -6.63 12.08 1.65
C GLY A 44 -5.67 12.72 2.63
N ASN A 45 -6.13 13.79 3.25
CA ASN A 45 -5.35 14.56 4.23
C ASN A 45 -5.36 13.88 5.61
N LEU A 46 -4.63 14.48 6.56
CA LEU A 46 -4.49 13.99 7.93
C LEU A 46 -5.83 13.71 8.63
N GLN A 47 -6.86 14.53 8.38
CA GLN A 47 -8.18 14.37 8.98
C GLN A 47 -8.85 13.04 8.57
N LYS A 48 -8.61 12.57 7.34
CA LYS A 48 -9.13 11.29 6.88
C LYS A 48 -8.38 10.10 7.45
N GLN A 49 -7.14 10.27 7.93
CA GLN A 49 -6.35 9.17 8.50
C GLN A 49 -6.98 8.59 9.76
N ILE A 50 -7.70 9.41 10.56
CA ILE A 50 -8.39 8.93 11.78
C ILE A 50 -9.45 7.85 11.48
N GLN A 51 -9.92 7.76 10.23
CA GLN A 51 -10.87 6.73 9.80
C GLN A 51 -10.25 5.32 9.87
N ILE A 52 -8.92 5.19 9.93
CA ILE A 52 -8.24 3.90 10.11
C ILE A 52 -8.70 3.20 11.40
N LEU A 53 -9.04 3.96 12.44
CA LEU A 53 -9.53 3.43 13.72
C LEU A 53 -10.87 2.70 13.59
N ARG A 54 -11.58 2.91 12.48
CA ARG A 54 -12.84 2.20 12.18
C ARG A 54 -12.61 0.89 11.44
N LEU A 55 -11.38 0.63 10.98
CA LEU A 55 -11.03 -0.68 10.42
C LEU A 55 -10.85 -1.66 11.58
N GLY A 56 -11.64 -2.73 11.55
CA GLY A 56 -11.50 -3.85 12.47
C GLY A 56 -10.43 -4.83 12.00
N GLN A 57 -10.72 -6.12 12.13
CA GLN A 57 -9.83 -7.18 11.67
C GLN A 57 -9.91 -7.31 10.13
N VAL A 58 -8.76 -7.22 9.47
CA VAL A 58 -8.63 -7.42 8.02
C VAL A 58 -7.78 -8.67 7.79
N GLY A 59 -8.25 -9.58 6.95
CA GLY A 59 -7.52 -10.77 6.51
C GLY A 59 -7.19 -10.67 5.02
N ILE A 60 -6.12 -11.37 4.61
CA ILE A 60 -5.75 -11.53 3.20
C ILE A 60 -5.77 -13.01 2.90
N GLU A 61 -6.45 -13.40 1.83
CA GLU A 61 -6.51 -14.76 1.32
C GLU A 61 -5.98 -14.78 -0.11
N ILE A 62 -5.12 -15.76 -0.42
CA ILE A 62 -4.60 -15.95 -1.77
C ILE A 62 -5.64 -16.78 -2.55
N LEU A 63 -6.34 -16.14 -3.47
CA LEU A 63 -7.37 -16.80 -4.28
C LEU A 63 -6.79 -17.62 -5.44
N LYS A 64 -5.73 -17.11 -6.07
CA LYS A 64 -5.07 -17.73 -7.21
C LYS A 64 -3.66 -17.18 -7.38
N VAL A 65 -2.71 -18.06 -7.69
CA VAL A 65 -1.37 -17.69 -8.13
C VAL A 65 -1.24 -18.05 -9.61
N ASP A 66 -1.06 -17.04 -10.46
CA ASP A 66 -0.72 -17.25 -11.87
C ASP A 66 0.80 -17.07 -12.02
N GLU A 67 1.52 -18.18 -12.15
CA GLU A 67 2.96 -18.19 -12.37
C GLU A 67 3.30 -17.79 -13.81
N LYS A 68 3.15 -16.51 -14.15
CA LYS A 68 3.50 -15.98 -15.48
C LYS A 68 4.95 -15.56 -15.62
N CYS A 69 5.75 -15.65 -14.56
CA CYS A 69 7.15 -15.26 -14.57
C CYS A 69 8.06 -16.50 -14.53
N GLN A 70 8.15 -17.21 -15.65
CA GLN A 70 9.33 -18.02 -15.95
C GLN A 70 10.36 -17.07 -16.56
N ARG A 71 11.46 -16.84 -15.84
CA ARG A 71 12.66 -16.22 -16.41
C ARG A 71 13.35 -17.21 -17.33
#